data_AF-A0A9P8K2F1-F1
#
_entry.id   AF-A0A9P8K2F1-F1
#
_cell.length_a   1.000
_cell.length_b   1.000
_cell.length_c   1.000
_cell.angle_alpha   90.00
_cell.angle_beta   90.00
_cell.angle_gamma   90.00
#
_symmetry.space_group_name_H-M   'P 1'
#
loop_
_entity.id
_entity.type
_entity.pdbx_description
1 polymer ?
#
loop_
_entity_poly.entity_id
_entity_poly.type
_entity_poly.pdbx_seq_one_letter_code
_entity_poly.pdbx_strand_id
1 'polypeptide(L)'
;MDSNLPLYFGKPSPAIDAAWAELLQYEYPAIRPEEIALNPFLNYDIDRDKHPVTGKHHFALDVFHNLHCLNAVRMELDKDYYGAHDHGHVGRRAGEDHGTYAPEQHQQHQGALEAAQRDHIDHCMNHIRQSLQCRPDLSPAAMHVFEDTDGSKYFLGNAEKHTCYDWESIMQWAAARNPEPGYVTPVH
;
A
#
# COMPACT_ATOMS: atom_id res chain seq x y z
N MET A 1 1.79 26.17 0.81
CA MET A 1 1.71 24.95 -0.01
C MET A 1 0.54 25.12 -0.94
N ASP A 2 0.74 24.97 -2.25
CA ASP A 2 -0.37 24.99 -3.21
C ASP A 2 -1.24 23.75 -2.95
N SER A 3 -2.50 23.97 -2.57
CA SER A 3 -3.47 22.92 -2.22
C SER A 3 -3.96 22.11 -3.43
N ASN A 4 -3.48 22.44 -4.64
CA ASN A 4 -3.93 21.83 -5.89
C ASN A 4 -3.07 20.66 -6.39
N LEU A 5 -1.93 20.37 -5.78
CA LEU A 5 -1.13 19.17 -6.07
C LEU A 5 -1.53 18.06 -5.09
N PRO A 6 -1.81 16.82 -5.55
CA PRO A 6 -2.10 15.73 -4.63
C PRO A 6 -0.88 15.47 -3.75
N LEU A 7 -1.02 15.70 -2.44
CA LEU A 7 0.07 15.49 -1.46
C LEU A 7 0.74 14.10 -1.56
N TYR A 8 0.03 13.11 -2.08
CA TYR A 8 0.43 11.70 -2.13
C TYR A 8 0.65 11.14 -3.54
N PHE A 9 0.28 11.87 -4.61
CA PHE A 9 0.29 11.33 -5.98
C PHE A 9 0.65 12.41 -7.00
N GLY A 10 1.15 12.00 -8.16
CA GLY A 10 1.66 12.89 -9.20
C GLY A 10 3.07 12.50 -9.63
N LYS A 11 3.79 13.44 -10.26
CA LYS A 11 5.19 13.23 -10.64
C LYS A 11 6.02 12.89 -9.39
N PRO A 12 6.82 11.80 -9.42
CA PRO A 12 7.57 11.35 -8.24
C PRO A 12 8.48 12.46 -7.73
N SER A 13 8.51 12.65 -6.42
CA SER A 13 9.29 13.69 -5.76
C SER A 13 9.54 13.37 -4.28
N PRO A 14 10.63 13.91 -3.69
CA PRO A 14 10.89 13.72 -2.26
C PRO A 14 9.77 14.20 -1.34
N ALA A 15 8.97 15.19 -1.76
CA ALA A 15 7.83 15.69 -0.98
C ALA A 15 6.70 14.65 -0.90
N ILE A 16 6.40 13.95 -2.00
CA ILE A 16 5.42 12.87 -2.02
C ILE A 16 5.93 11.69 -1.19
N ASP A 17 7.21 11.35 -1.31
CA ASP A 17 7.82 10.25 -0.53
C ASP A 17 7.77 10.54 0.97
N ALA A 18 8.04 11.79 1.39
CA ALA A 18 7.93 12.21 2.78
C ALA A 18 6.48 12.13 3.29
N ALA A 19 5.49 12.52 2.49
CA ALA A 19 4.08 12.42 2.86
C ALA A 19 3.64 10.96 3.08
N TRP A 20 4.08 10.03 2.22
CA TRP A 20 3.83 8.60 2.40
C TRP A 20 4.54 8.02 3.62
N ALA A 21 5.80 8.40 3.84
CA ALA A 21 6.56 7.97 5.01
C ALA A 21 5.89 8.42 6.32
N GLU A 22 5.38 9.65 6.36
CA GLU A 22 4.61 10.16 7.50
C GLU A 22 3.29 9.39 7.72
N LEU A 23 2.57 9.09 6.63
CA LEU A 23 1.30 8.35 6.68
C LEU A 23 1.49 6.89 7.17
N LEU A 24 2.59 6.24 6.79
CA LEU A 24 2.88 4.83 7.09
C LEU A 24 3.78 4.64 8.32
N GLN A 25 4.14 5.70 9.04
CA GLN A 25 5.11 5.64 10.14
C GLN A 25 4.76 4.65 11.27
N TYR A 26 3.48 4.27 11.39
CA TYR A 26 2.96 3.33 12.39
C TYR A 26 2.35 2.07 11.76
N GLU A 27 2.81 1.68 10.58
CA GLU A 27 2.30 0.51 9.85
C GLU A 27 2.51 -0.80 10.61
N TYR A 28 3.67 -0.97 11.26
CA TYR A 28 4.07 -2.21 11.93
C TYR A 28 4.44 -2.00 13.40
N PRO A 29 3.50 -1.64 14.28
CA PRO A 29 3.77 -1.54 15.72
C PRO A 29 4.15 -2.91 16.30
N ALA A 30 4.98 -2.88 17.35
CA ALA A 30 5.25 -4.07 18.14
C ALA A 30 4.01 -4.45 18.96
N ILE A 31 3.67 -5.73 18.99
CA ILE A 31 2.56 -6.25 19.82
C ILE A 31 3.09 -6.73 21.17
N ARG A 32 2.34 -6.46 22.24
CA ARG A 32 2.70 -6.93 23.58
C ARG A 32 2.20 -8.37 23.81
N PRO A 33 2.91 -9.21 24.59
CA PRO A 33 2.51 -10.60 24.83
C PRO A 33 1.08 -10.76 25.37
N GLU A 34 0.62 -9.83 26.21
CA GLU A 34 -0.74 -9.83 26.72
C GLU A 34 -1.80 -9.55 25.63
N GLU A 35 -1.46 -8.77 24.61
CA GLU A 35 -2.36 -8.49 23.47
C GLU A 35 -2.48 -9.72 22.56
N ILE A 36 -1.39 -10.47 22.37
CA ILE A 36 -1.40 -11.75 21.66
C ILE A 36 -2.34 -12.74 22.36
N ALA A 37 -2.21 -12.87 23.69
CA ALA A 37 -3.02 -13.80 24.47
C ALA A 37 -4.54 -13.49 24.45
N LEU A 38 -4.91 -12.24 24.20
CA LEU A 38 -6.30 -11.79 24.13
C LEU A 38 -6.92 -11.94 22.74
N ASN A 39 -6.13 -12.15 21.69
CA ASN A 39 -6.62 -12.20 20.32
C ASN A 39 -6.36 -13.58 19.69
N PRO A 40 -7.36 -14.48 19.66
CA PRO A 40 -7.19 -15.81 19.08
C PRO A 40 -7.00 -15.80 17.55
N PHE A 41 -7.17 -14.66 16.88
CA PHE A 41 -6.95 -14.52 15.43
C PHE A 41 -5.52 -14.05 15.10
N LEU A 42 -4.71 -13.73 16.11
CA LEU A 42 -3.29 -13.43 15.94
C LEU A 42 -2.48 -14.68 16.30
N ASN A 43 -2.22 -15.51 15.30
CA ASN A 43 -1.50 -16.75 15.47
C ASN A 43 -0.03 -16.58 15.09
N TYR A 44 0.86 -16.35 16.06
CA TYR A 44 2.30 -16.27 15.80
C TYR A 44 2.99 -17.61 16.05
N ASP A 45 4.02 -17.91 15.25
CA ASP A 45 5.10 -18.79 15.72
C ASP A 45 5.98 -17.98 16.68
N ILE A 46 5.82 -18.23 17.99
CA ILE A 46 6.43 -17.41 19.05
C ILE A 46 7.96 -17.35 19.01
N ASP A 47 8.60 -18.32 18.36
CA ASP A 47 10.05 -18.39 18.25
C ASP A 47 10.53 -17.88 16.90
N ARG A 48 9.83 -18.21 15.82
CA ARG A 48 10.22 -17.84 14.45
C ARG A 48 9.84 -16.41 14.08
N ASP A 49 8.66 -15.94 14.49
CA ASP A 49 8.07 -14.69 13.96
C ASP A 49 8.56 -13.42 14.69
N LYS A 50 9.68 -13.51 15.40
CA LYS A 50 10.36 -12.36 16.01
C LYS A 50 11.14 -11.59 14.95
N HIS A 51 10.95 -10.28 14.92
CA HIS A 51 11.71 -9.41 14.02
C HIS A 51 13.21 -9.47 14.35
N PRO A 52 14.11 -9.70 13.37
CA PRO A 52 15.51 -10.03 13.63
C PRO A 52 16.29 -8.88 14.27
N VAL A 53 15.86 -7.63 14.05
CA VAL A 53 16.48 -6.44 14.66
C VAL A 53 15.91 -6.10 16.04
N THR A 54 14.57 -6.09 16.20
CA THR A 54 13.93 -5.61 17.43
C THR A 54 13.72 -6.72 18.45
N GLY A 55 13.74 -7.99 18.02
CA GLY A 55 13.44 -9.17 18.83
C GLY A 55 11.97 -9.28 19.26
N LYS A 56 11.08 -8.45 18.70
CA LYS A 56 9.66 -8.37 19.07
C LYS A 56 8.76 -8.98 17.98
N HIS A 57 7.56 -9.38 18.37
CA HIS A 57 6.48 -9.65 17.42
C HIS A 57 5.86 -8.32 16.98
N HIS A 58 5.42 -8.27 15.74
CA HIS A 58 4.76 -7.11 15.16
C HIS A 58 3.41 -7.52 14.57
N PHE A 59 2.52 -6.57 14.41
CA PHE A 59 1.26 -6.74 13.70
C PHE A 59 1.05 -5.53 12.78
N ALA A 60 0.19 -5.69 11.78
CA ALA A 60 -0.33 -4.58 11.00
C ALA A 60 -1.85 -4.51 11.20
N LEU A 61 -2.41 -3.31 11.17
CA LEU A 61 -3.84 -3.17 10.88
C LEU A 61 -4.00 -3.16 9.36
N ASP A 62 -5.03 -3.84 8.85
CA ASP A 62 -5.17 -4.04 7.42
C ASP A 62 -5.29 -2.72 6.62
N VAL A 63 -5.81 -1.64 7.22
CA VAL A 63 -5.77 -0.30 6.63
C VAL A 63 -4.34 0.15 6.26
N PHE A 64 -3.35 -0.11 7.11
CA PHE A 64 -1.98 0.29 6.82
C PHE A 64 -1.35 -0.61 5.76
N HIS A 65 -1.65 -1.92 5.76
CA HIS A 65 -1.21 -2.82 4.71
C HIS A 65 -1.81 -2.42 3.35
N ASN A 66 -3.09 -2.06 3.30
CA ASN A 66 -3.73 -1.53 2.09
C ASN A 66 -3.08 -0.22 1.60
N LEU A 67 -2.76 0.70 2.51
CA LEU A 67 -2.06 1.95 2.18
C LEU A 67 -0.63 1.70 1.69
N HIS A 68 0.09 0.75 2.30
CA HIS A 68 1.43 0.33 1.89
C HIS A 68 1.43 -0.26 0.48
N CYS A 69 0.52 -1.19 0.20
CA CYS A 69 0.35 -1.77 -1.13
C CYS A 69 0.00 -0.71 -2.17
N LEU A 70 -0.86 0.25 -1.83
CA LEU A 70 -1.19 1.36 -2.72
C LEU A 70 0.04 2.25 -3.01
N ASN A 71 0.90 2.49 -2.02
CA ASN A 71 2.17 3.19 -2.22
C ASN A 71 3.14 2.37 -3.09
N ALA A 72 3.20 1.05 -2.90
CA ALA A 72 4.02 0.16 -3.74
C ALA A 72 3.59 0.24 -5.22
N VAL A 73 2.28 0.20 -5.50
CA VAL A 73 1.74 0.39 -6.85
C VAL A 73 2.14 1.75 -7.42
N ARG A 74 2.03 2.83 -6.64
CA ARG A 74 2.47 4.17 -7.05
C ARG A 74 3.95 4.18 -7.46
N MET A 75 4.82 3.54 -6.67
CA MET A 75 6.25 3.50 -6.95
C MET A 75 6.57 2.67 -8.20
N GLU A 76 5.85 1.55 -8.43
CA GLU A 76 5.99 0.73 -9.62
C GLU A 76 5.60 1.48 -10.91
N LEU A 77 4.57 2.33 -10.86
CA LEU A 77 4.19 3.20 -12.00
C LEU A 77 5.30 4.19 -12.40
N ASP A 78 6.23 4.46 -11.49
CA ASP A 78 7.40 5.33 -11.69
C ASP A 78 8.71 4.55 -11.49
N LYS A 79 8.75 3.27 -11.84
CA LYS A 79 9.93 2.40 -11.67
C LYS A 79 11.22 2.95 -12.31
N ASP A 80 11.12 3.81 -13.31
CA ASP A 80 12.29 4.46 -13.91
C ASP A 80 12.92 5.51 -12.97
N TYR A 81 12.11 6.10 -12.08
CA TYR A 81 12.58 7.00 -11.01
C TYR A 81 13.02 6.20 -9.78
N TYR A 82 12.25 5.18 -9.41
CA TYR A 82 12.43 4.44 -8.18
C TYR A 82 13.45 3.29 -8.28
N GLY A 83 13.65 2.73 -9.48
CA GLY A 83 14.42 1.50 -9.69
C GLY A 83 13.66 0.26 -9.21
N ALA A 84 14.34 -0.89 -9.18
CA ALA A 84 13.77 -2.09 -8.58
C ALA A 84 13.54 -1.84 -7.08
N HIS A 85 12.32 -2.10 -6.60
CA HIS A 85 11.94 -1.85 -5.22
C HIS A 85 11.79 -3.15 -4.42
N ASP A 86 12.41 -3.14 -3.24
CA ASP A 86 12.35 -4.20 -2.26
C ASP A 86 11.20 -3.89 -1.27
N HIS A 87 10.16 -4.72 -1.31
CA HIS A 87 9.01 -4.59 -0.42
C HIS A 87 9.12 -5.57 0.75
N GLY A 88 9.80 -5.15 1.82
CA GLY A 88 9.71 -5.83 3.12
C GLY A 88 10.83 -6.81 3.45
N HIS A 89 11.96 -6.83 2.72
CA HIS A 89 13.13 -7.61 3.15
C HIS A 89 13.90 -6.86 4.24
N VAL A 90 14.25 -7.58 5.31
CA VAL A 90 15.12 -7.13 6.39
C VAL A 90 16.49 -7.79 6.21
N GLY A 91 17.51 -6.96 5.95
CA GLY A 91 18.89 -7.42 5.79
C GLY A 91 19.51 -7.10 4.43
N ARG A 92 18.72 -6.68 3.42
CA ARG A 92 19.28 -5.89 2.32
C ARG A 92 19.59 -4.50 2.84
N ARG A 93 20.86 -4.10 2.80
CA ARG A 93 21.23 -2.70 3.05
C ARG A 93 20.52 -1.85 2.00
N ALA A 94 19.68 -0.93 2.45
CA ALA A 94 19.28 0.23 1.64
C ALA A 94 20.56 0.94 1.21
N GLY A 95 21.05 0.64 0.00
CA GLY A 95 22.32 1.17 -0.48
C GLY A 95 23.17 0.26 -1.38
N GLU A 96 22.98 -1.07 -1.39
CA GLU A 96 23.95 -1.94 -2.07
C GLU A 96 23.73 -2.18 -3.57
N ASP A 97 22.66 -1.63 -4.16
CA ASP A 97 22.48 -1.60 -5.62
C ASP A 97 21.83 -0.29 -6.13
N HIS A 98 21.97 0.81 -5.38
CA HIS A 98 21.43 2.10 -5.81
C HIS A 98 22.42 2.80 -6.75
N GLY A 99 22.22 2.56 -8.04
CA GLY A 99 22.80 3.39 -9.10
C GLY A 99 22.60 4.88 -8.76
N THR A 100 23.69 5.64 -8.82
CA THR A 100 23.70 7.09 -8.62
C THR A 100 22.72 7.75 -9.60
N TYR A 101 21.58 8.22 -9.10
CA TYR A 101 20.51 8.78 -9.93
C TYR A 101 20.87 10.21 -10.37
N ALA A 102 20.92 10.43 -11.69
CA ALA A 102 21.01 11.76 -12.28
C ALA A 102 19.58 12.28 -12.54
N PRO A 103 19.10 13.35 -11.89
CA PRO A 103 17.70 13.75 -11.92
C PRO A 103 17.21 14.39 -13.24
N GLU A 104 18.07 14.51 -14.25
CA GLU A 104 17.87 15.51 -15.30
C GLU A 104 17.28 14.98 -16.63
N GLN A 105 17.06 13.67 -16.81
CA GLN A 105 16.76 13.14 -18.16
C GLN A 105 15.48 12.32 -18.33
N HIS A 106 14.64 12.13 -17.30
CA HIS A 106 13.36 11.43 -17.45
C HIS A 106 12.21 12.38 -17.82
N GLN A 107 12.41 13.14 -18.89
CA GLN A 107 11.33 13.85 -19.58
C GLN A 107 11.31 13.35 -21.03
N GLN A 108 10.34 12.49 -21.38
CA GLN A 108 9.69 12.46 -22.70
C GLN A 108 8.72 11.25 -22.84
N HIS A 109 7.52 11.39 -22.31
CA HIS A 109 6.33 10.73 -22.86
C HIS A 109 5.31 11.83 -23.11
N GLN A 110 5.45 12.53 -24.25
CA GLN A 110 4.69 13.73 -24.56
C GLN A 110 3.66 13.46 -25.67
N GLY A 111 2.73 12.55 -25.39
CA GLY A 111 1.37 12.65 -25.92
C GLY A 111 0.46 13.31 -24.88
N ALA A 112 -0.37 14.28 -25.28
CA ALA A 112 -1.39 14.86 -24.38
C ALA A 112 -2.35 13.79 -23.79
N LEU A 113 -2.56 12.70 -24.52
CA LEU A 113 -3.34 11.54 -24.07
C LEU A 113 -2.67 10.79 -22.92
N GLU A 114 -1.36 10.56 -23.00
CA GLU A 114 -0.59 9.83 -21.97
C GLU A 114 -0.56 10.63 -20.66
N ALA A 115 -0.38 11.96 -20.76
CA ALA A 115 -0.44 12.85 -19.60
C ALA A 115 -1.83 12.82 -18.93
N ALA A 116 -2.91 12.90 -19.73
CA ALA A 116 -4.27 12.83 -19.20
C ALA A 116 -4.59 11.47 -18.55
N GLN A 117 -4.09 10.37 -19.13
CA GLN A 117 -4.22 9.04 -18.55
C GLN A 117 -3.48 8.94 -17.21
N ARG A 118 -2.26 9.49 -17.14
CA ARG A 118 -1.49 9.52 -15.89
C ARG A 118 -2.21 10.31 -14.79
N ASP A 119 -2.68 11.51 -15.11
CA ASP A 119 -3.44 12.34 -14.17
C ASP A 119 -4.70 11.63 -13.65
N HIS A 120 -5.39 10.88 -14.53
CA HIS A 120 -6.56 10.09 -14.14
C HIS A 120 -6.22 8.97 -13.16
N ILE A 121 -5.12 8.25 -13.40
CA ILE A 121 -4.65 7.19 -12.50
C ILE A 121 -4.26 7.80 -11.14
N ASP A 122 -3.49 8.89 -11.12
CA ASP A 122 -3.07 9.55 -9.88
C ASP A 122 -4.28 10.07 -9.07
N HIS A 123 -5.28 10.65 -9.74
CA HIS A 123 -6.54 11.05 -9.11
C HIS A 123 -7.31 9.85 -8.52
N CYS A 124 -7.41 8.75 -9.28
CA CYS A 124 -8.08 7.52 -8.85
C CYS A 124 -7.40 6.92 -7.61
N MET A 125 -6.07 6.78 -7.64
CA MET A 125 -5.32 6.26 -6.49
C MET A 125 -5.49 7.15 -5.25
N ASN A 126 -5.52 8.48 -5.42
CA ASN A 126 -5.80 9.39 -4.30
C ASN A 126 -7.21 9.23 -3.74
N HIS A 127 -8.21 8.94 -4.58
CA HIS A 127 -9.57 8.64 -4.12
C HIS A 127 -9.62 7.32 -3.33
N ILE A 128 -8.87 6.29 -3.75
CA ILE A 128 -8.74 5.02 -3.02
C ILE A 128 -8.08 5.26 -1.66
N ARG A 129 -6.95 5.98 -1.61
CA ARG A 129 -6.27 6.35 -0.35
C ARG A 129 -7.22 7.06 0.63
N GLN A 130 -8.02 8.01 0.14
CA GLN A 130 -9.02 8.70 0.97
C GLN A 130 -10.08 7.73 1.49
N SER A 131 -10.57 6.84 0.64
CA SER A 131 -11.57 5.84 1.04
C SER A 131 -11.05 4.92 2.14
N LEU A 132 -9.79 4.48 2.04
CA LEU A 132 -9.12 3.66 3.07
C LEU A 132 -9.00 4.40 4.41
N GLN A 133 -8.70 5.69 4.41
CA GLN A 133 -8.63 6.48 5.66
C GLN A 133 -10.00 6.83 6.24
N CYS A 134 -11.01 7.00 5.39
CA CYS A 134 -12.39 7.28 5.83
C CYS A 134 -13.11 6.05 6.39
N ARG A 135 -12.79 4.86 5.89
CA ARG A 135 -13.37 3.58 6.32
C ARG A 135 -12.25 2.56 6.54
N PRO A 136 -11.44 2.74 7.60
CA PRO A 136 -10.28 1.90 7.82
C PRO A 136 -10.70 0.49 8.22
N ASP A 137 -10.08 -0.51 7.59
CA ASP A 137 -10.13 -1.88 8.09
C ASP A 137 -9.16 -2.03 9.27
N LEU A 138 -9.71 -2.30 10.44
CA LEU A 138 -8.96 -2.43 11.70
C LEU A 138 -8.69 -3.90 12.05
N SER A 139 -8.93 -4.81 11.12
CA SER A 139 -8.58 -6.20 11.32
C SER A 139 -7.07 -6.36 11.47
N PRO A 140 -6.61 -7.01 12.55
CA PRO A 140 -5.19 -7.13 12.81
C PRO A 140 -4.62 -8.34 12.05
N ALA A 141 -3.45 -8.15 11.47
CA ALA A 141 -2.67 -9.15 10.77
C ALA A 141 -1.41 -9.48 11.57
N ALA A 142 -1.21 -10.76 11.90
CA ALA A 142 0.05 -11.21 12.48
C ALA A 142 1.17 -11.11 11.43
N MET A 143 2.28 -10.45 11.75
CA MET A 143 3.44 -10.45 10.86
C MET A 143 4.24 -11.72 11.05
N HIS A 144 4.41 -12.49 9.98
CA HIS A 144 5.20 -13.71 9.96
C HIS A 144 6.54 -13.50 9.29
N VAL A 145 7.55 -14.24 9.75
CA VAL A 145 8.89 -14.22 9.17
C VAL A 145 9.02 -15.34 8.15
N PHE A 146 9.41 -14.95 6.94
CA PHE A 146 9.77 -15.86 5.87
C PHE A 146 11.25 -15.69 5.50
N GLU A 147 11.84 -16.75 4.95
CA GLU A 147 13.20 -16.75 4.44
C GLU A 147 13.15 -16.95 2.92
N ASP A 148 13.84 -16.08 2.19
CA ASP A 148 14.00 -16.18 0.75
C ASP A 148 15.17 -17.13 0.41
N THR A 149 15.26 -17.52 -0.86
CA THR A 149 16.28 -18.39 -1.44
C THR A 149 17.71 -17.88 -1.27
N ASP A 150 17.90 -16.57 -1.13
CA ASP A 150 19.19 -15.92 -0.85
C ASP A 150 19.53 -15.84 0.66
N GLY A 151 18.66 -16.39 1.52
CA GLY A 151 18.78 -16.34 2.98
C GLY A 151 18.34 -15.01 3.61
N SER A 152 17.89 -14.04 2.82
CA SER A 152 17.27 -12.83 3.34
C SER A 152 15.93 -13.16 3.98
N LYS A 153 15.54 -12.37 5.00
CA LYS A 153 14.25 -12.55 5.67
C LYS A 153 13.31 -11.44 5.29
N TYR A 154 12.04 -11.75 5.14
CA TYR A 154 11.00 -10.77 4.86
C TYR A 154 9.75 -11.03 5.70
N PHE A 155 8.94 -9.98 5.85
CA PHE A 155 7.75 -10.00 6.69
C PHE A 155 6.51 -9.94 5.82
N LEU A 156 5.58 -10.86 6.04
CA LEU A 156 4.24 -10.77 5.47
C LEU A 156 3.21 -11.08 6.56
N GLY A 157 2.15 -10.29 6.58
CA GLY A 157 1.02 -10.51 7.45
C GLY A 157 -0.26 -10.14 6.71
N ASN A 158 -1.22 -11.05 6.69
CA ASN A 158 -2.54 -10.79 6.12
C ASN A 158 -3.57 -10.96 7.23
N ALA A 159 -4.53 -10.04 7.33
CA ALA A 159 -5.64 -10.23 8.23
C ALA A 159 -6.50 -11.39 7.73
N GLU A 160 -6.82 -12.34 8.61
CA GLU A 160 -7.62 -13.52 8.22
C GLU A 160 -9.13 -13.24 8.26
N LYS A 161 -9.55 -12.29 9.11
CA LYS A 161 -10.97 -12.01 9.37
C LYS A 161 -11.22 -10.52 9.34
N HIS A 162 -12.20 -10.11 8.54
CA HIS A 162 -12.57 -8.72 8.31
C HIS A 162 -13.97 -8.43 8.83
N THR A 163 -14.21 -7.18 9.21
CA THR A 163 -15.58 -6.68 9.49
C THR A 163 -16.04 -5.86 8.30
N CYS A 164 -16.96 -6.41 7.52
CA CYS A 164 -17.40 -5.81 6.26
C CYS A 164 -18.75 -5.10 6.42
N TYR A 165 -19.00 -4.13 5.54
CA TYR A 165 -20.37 -3.70 5.24
C TYR A 165 -21.14 -4.84 4.57
N ASP A 166 -22.47 -4.82 4.71
CA ASP A 166 -23.32 -5.74 3.97
C ASP A 166 -23.29 -5.41 2.47
N TRP A 167 -22.41 -6.11 1.76
CA TRP A 167 -22.21 -5.94 0.32
C TRP A 167 -23.46 -6.31 -0.48
N GLU A 168 -24.21 -7.31 -0.02
CA GLU A 168 -25.41 -7.76 -0.71
C GLU A 168 -26.48 -6.66 -0.72
N SER A 169 -26.72 -6.02 0.43
CA SER A 169 -27.63 -4.87 0.53
C SER A 169 -27.25 -3.73 -0.42
N ILE A 170 -25.96 -3.43 -0.56
CA ILE A 170 -25.46 -2.39 -1.48
C ILE A 170 -25.77 -2.77 -2.93
N MET A 171 -25.48 -4.02 -3.31
CA MET A 171 -25.69 -4.51 -4.68
C MET A 171 -27.18 -4.61 -5.05
N GLN A 172 -28.03 -5.05 -4.12
CA GLN A 172 -29.48 -5.07 -4.31
C GLN A 172 -30.03 -3.66 -4.52
N TRP A 173 -29.59 -2.69 -3.71
CA TRP A 173 -29.95 -1.29 -3.89
C TRP A 173 -29.49 -0.72 -5.23
N ALA A 174 -28.29 -1.08 -5.70
CA ALA A 174 -27.75 -0.63 -6.97
C ALA A 174 -28.55 -1.23 -8.15
N ALA A 175 -28.85 -2.53 -8.11
CA ALA A 175 -29.63 -3.21 -9.14
C ALA A 175 -31.07 -2.70 -9.24
N ALA A 176 -31.68 -2.28 -8.13
CA ALA A 176 -33.00 -1.67 -8.12
C ALA A 176 -33.06 -0.31 -8.85
N ARG A 177 -31.91 0.33 -9.08
CA ARG A 177 -31.81 1.52 -9.91
C ARG A 177 -31.63 1.08 -11.36
N ASN A 178 -32.73 1.10 -12.10
CA ASN A 178 -32.75 0.77 -13.52
C ASN A 178 -31.60 1.51 -14.26
N PRO A 179 -30.61 0.82 -14.84
CA PRO A 179 -29.55 1.49 -15.56
C PRO A 179 -30.14 2.10 -16.83
N GLU A 180 -30.16 3.43 -16.94
CA GLU A 180 -30.36 4.02 -18.25
C GLU A 180 -29.21 3.53 -19.16
N PRO A 181 -29.51 2.93 -20.33
CA PRO A 181 -28.51 2.27 -21.19
C PRO A 181 -27.34 3.14 -21.67
N GLY A 182 -27.36 4.45 -21.41
CA GLY A 182 -26.38 5.42 -21.90
C GLY A 182 -24.94 5.23 -21.37
N TYR A 183 -24.72 4.38 -20.36
CA TYR A 183 -23.38 4.06 -19.84
C TYR A 183 -22.83 2.69 -20.28
N VAL A 184 -23.62 1.87 -20.98
CA VAL A 184 -23.27 0.45 -21.26
C VAL A 184 -23.29 0.07 -22.74
N THR A 185 -23.63 0.96 -23.66
CA THR A 185 -23.40 0.71 -25.09
C THR A 185 -21.96 1.05 -25.45
N PRO A 186 -21.09 0.06 -25.77
CA PRO A 186 -19.84 0.36 -26.44
C PRO A 186 -20.19 1.03 -27.76
N VAL A 187 -19.57 2.16 -28.05
CA VAL A 187 -19.59 2.71 -29.40
C VAL A 187 -18.82 1.69 -30.26
N HIS A 188 -19.54 0.89 -31.04
CA HIS A 188 -18.94 0.02 -32.06
C HIS A 188 -18.32 0.83 -33.19
#